data_AF-A0A849Z8B3-F1
#
_entry.id   AF-A0A849Z8B3-F1
#
_cell.length_a   1.000
_cell.length_b   1.000
_cell.length_c   1.000
_cell.angle_alpha   90.00
_cell.angle_beta   90.00
_cell.angle_gamma   90.00
#
_symmetry.space_group_name_H-M   'P 1'
#
loop_
_entity.id
_entity.type
_entity.pdbx_description
1 polymer ?
#
loop_
_entity_poly.entity_id
_entity_poly.type
_entity_poly.pdbx_seq_one_letter_code
_entity_poly.pdbx_strand_id
1 'polypeptide(L)' 'MAARRPRKSPTNLSVREDYVRRAKALKLNLSELLENALETAIRDAERAAWLEENEQAISEYNAQVAERGVFSDGLRRF' A
#
# COMPACT_ATOMS: atom_id res chain seq x y z
N MET A 1 7.72 2.58 -25.64
CA MET A 1 7.68 3.85 -24.88
C MET A 1 8.44 3.64 -23.58
N ALA A 2 9.67 4.15 -23.46
CA ALA A 2 10.46 3.96 -22.23
C ALA A 2 9.79 4.71 -21.07
N ALA A 3 9.50 4.01 -19.97
CA ALA A 3 8.94 4.61 -18.77
C ALA A 3 9.90 5.68 -18.23
N ARG A 4 9.43 6.93 -18.17
CA ARG A 4 10.21 8.05 -17.66
C ARG A 4 10.43 7.86 -16.17
N ARG A 5 11.69 7.77 -15.72
CA ARG A 5 12.01 7.68 -14.29
C ARG A 5 11.36 8.86 -13.55
N PRO A 6 10.64 8.61 -12.45
CA PRO A 6 10.03 9.67 -11.66
C PRO A 6 11.12 10.64 -11.18
N ARG A 7 10.81 11.94 -11.20
CA ARG A 7 11.72 12.98 -10.74
C ARG A 7 11.83 12.88 -9.22
N LYS A 8 13.04 12.66 -8.72
CA LYS A 8 13.34 12.70 -7.28
C LYS A 8 13.63 14.14 -6.87
N SER A 9 12.86 14.65 -5.93
CA SER A 9 13.15 15.95 -5.31
C SER A 9 13.99 15.71 -4.05
N PRO A 10 15.10 16.45 -3.86
CA PRO A 10 15.82 16.41 -2.59
C PRO A 10 14.95 17.04 -1.49
N THR A 11 14.49 16.22 -0.56
CA THR A 11 13.68 16.65 0.58
C THR A 11 14.54 16.60 1.84
N ASN A 12 14.62 17.71 2.57
CA ASN A 12 15.28 17.75 3.88
C ASN A 12 14.37 17.08 4.92
N LEU A 13 14.86 16.03 5.57
CA LEU A 13 14.14 15.27 6.58
C LEU A 13 15.01 15.11 7.83
N SER A 14 14.36 15.13 8.99
CA SER A 14 15.02 14.89 10.28
C SER A 14 14.84 13.43 10.68
N VAL A 15 15.94 12.69 10.79
CA VAL A 15 15.96 11.29 11.24
C VAL A 15 16.94 11.17 12.39
N ARG A 16 16.68 10.22 13.30
CA ARG A 16 17.57 9.92 14.41
C ARG A 16 18.99 9.63 13.93
N GLU A 17 19.95 10.33 14.51
CA GLU A 17 21.34 10.28 14.06
C GLU A 17 21.97 8.88 14.23
N ASP A 18 21.63 8.18 15.31
CA ASP A 18 22.14 6.83 15.60
C ASP A 18 21.73 5.82 14.51
N TYR A 19 20.52 5.95 13.97
CA TYR A 19 20.04 5.11 12.88
C TYR A 19 20.76 5.40 11.57
N VAL A 20 21.00 6.67 11.26
CA VAL A 20 21.77 7.06 10.06
C VAL A 20 23.20 6.53 10.15
N ARG A 21 23.86 6.69 11.30
CA ARG A 21 25.23 6.18 11.52
C ARG A 21 25.28 4.65 11.37
N ARG A 22 24.33 3.92 11.98
CA ARG A 22 24.27 2.46 11.90
C ARG A 22 23.96 1.98 10.47
N ALA A 23 23.02 2.61 9.78
CA ALA A 23 22.68 2.27 8.40
C ALA A 23 23.87 2.48 7.45
N LYS A 24 24.61 3.59 7.61
CA LYS A 24 25.86 3.83 6.86
C LYS A 24 26.93 2.79 7.16
N ALA A 25 27.11 2.42 8.43
CA ALA A 25 28.07 1.38 8.83
C ALA A 25 27.71 0.01 8.21
N LEU A 26 26.41 -0.27 8.07
CA LEU A 26 25.88 -1.46 7.40
C LEU A 26 25.81 -1.34 5.87
N LYS A 27 26.31 -0.24 5.28
CA LYS A 27 26.28 0.06 3.84
C LYS A 27 24.86 0.01 3.23
N LEU A 28 23.84 0.34 4.02
CA LEU A 28 22.45 0.39 3.54
C LEU A 28 22.24 1.62 2.67
N ASN A 29 21.48 1.45 1.59
CA ASN A 29 21.05 2.55 0.73
C ASN A 29 19.86 3.28 1.37
N LEU A 30 20.14 4.36 2.10
CA LEU A 30 19.13 5.15 2.81
C LEU A 30 18.04 5.70 1.89
N SER A 31 18.40 6.09 0.65
CA SER A 31 17.42 6.60 -0.30
C SER A 31 16.43 5.51 -0.70
N GLU A 32 16.92 4.33 -1.06
CA GLU A 32 16.08 3.21 -1.47
C GLU A 32 15.22 2.68 -0.31
N LEU A 33 15.79 2.60 0.90
CA LEU A 33 15.04 2.20 2.10
C LEU A 33 13.90 3.17 2.39
N LEU A 34 14.16 4.47 2.32
CA LEU A 34 13.14 5.49 2.55
C LEU A 34 12.03 5.42 1.49
N GLU A 35 12.40 5.26 0.22
CA GLU A 35 11.43 5.18 -0.89
C GLU A 35 10.51 3.98 -0.73
N ASN A 36 11.06 2.79 -0.45
CA ASN A 36 10.26 1.58 -0.24
C ASN A 36 9.33 1.70 0.98
N ALA A 37 9.82 2.32 2.07
CA ALA A 37 9.02 2.57 3.25
C ALA A 37 7.88 3.57 2.97
N LEU A 38 8.16 4.63 2.20
CA LEU A 38 7.17 5.62 1.77
C LEU A 38 6.12 5.00 0.87
N GLU A 39 6.51 4.21 -0.13
CA GLU A 39 5.57 3.51 -1.02
C GLU A 39 4.63 2.60 -0.23
N THR A 40 5.18 1.84 0.72
CA THR A 40 4.38 0.97 1.60
C THR A 40 3.40 1.79 2.43
N ALA A 41 3.87 2.85 3.09
CA ALA A 41 3.04 3.70 3.93
C ALA A 41 1.93 4.42 3.15
N ILE A 42 2.23 4.92 1.96
CA ILE A 42 1.25 5.57 1.07
C ILE A 42 0.18 4.56 0.67
N ARG A 43 0.60 3.38 0.18
CA ARG A 43 -0.33 2.33 -0.26
C ARG A 43 -1.25 1.88 0.88
N ASP A 44 -0.72 1.74 2.08
CA ASP A 44 -1.49 1.30 3.24
C ASP A 44 -2.49 2.40 3.69
N ALA A 45 -2.09 3.67 3.62
CA ALA A 45 -2.98 4.79 3.90
C ALA A 45 -4.10 4.93 2.86
N GLU A 46 -3.77 4.82 1.56
CA GLU A 46 -4.74 4.85 0.47
C GLU A 46 -5.72 3.68 0.57
N ARG A 47 -5.23 2.48 0.92
CA ARG A 47 -6.09 1.32 1.16
C ARG A 47 -7.05 1.55 2.32
N ALA A 48 -6.56 2.11 3.43
CA ALA A 48 -7.40 2.39 4.59
C ALA A 48 -8.51 3.40 4.24
N ALA A 49 -8.15 4.49 3.54
CA ALA A 49 -9.11 5.48 3.08
C ALA A 49 -10.15 4.87 2.13
N TRP A 50 -9.71 4.04 1.18
CA TRP A 50 -10.63 3.36 0.28
C TRP A 50 -11.61 2.43 1.01
N LEU A 51 -11.13 1.68 2.01
CA LEU A 51 -12.00 0.81 2.82
C LEU A 51 -13.04 1.61 3.60
N GLU A 52 -12.66 2.74 4.17
CA GLU A 52 -13.58 3.64 4.87
C GLU A 52 -14.64 4.22 3.92
N GLU A 53 -14.22 4.72 2.76
CA GLU A 53 -15.13 5.26 1.74
C GLU A 53 -16.10 4.22 1.17
N ASN A 54 -15.69 2.95 1.12
CA ASN A 54 -16.47 1.87 0.50
C ASN A 54 -17.14 0.95 1.52
N GLU A 55 -17.05 1.24 2.83
CA GLU A 55 -17.57 0.37 3.89
C GLU A 55 -19.05 0.04 3.68
N GLN A 56 -19.87 1.05 3.37
CA GLN A 56 -21.30 0.86 3.13
C GLN A 56 -21.56 0.00 1.87
N ALA A 57 -20.88 0.29 0.76
CA ALA A 57 -21.06 -0.46 -0.49
C ALA A 57 -20.63 -1.94 -0.32
N ILE A 58 -19.54 -2.18 0.42
CA ILE A 58 -19.07 -3.52 0.77
C ILE A 58 -20.10 -4.23 1.64
N SER A 59 -20.64 -3.55 2.65
CA SER A 59 -21.66 -4.10 3.56
C SER A 59 -22.94 -4.49 2.81
N GLU A 60 -23.45 -3.60 1.96
CA GLU A 60 -24.65 -3.84 1.14
C GLU A 60 -24.44 -5.01 0.18
N TYR A 61 -23.29 -5.07 -0.48
CA TYR A 61 -22.92 -6.18 -1.35
C TYR A 61 -22.82 -7.51 -0.59
N ASN A 62 -22.15 -7.51 0.57
CA ASN A 62 -22.00 -8.69 1.41
C ASN A 62 -23.35 -9.22 1.90
N ALA A 63 -24.26 -8.34 2.31
CA ALA A 63 -25.62 -8.71 2.67
C ALA A 63 -26.36 -9.36 1.49
N GLN A 64 -26.24 -8.76 0.29
CA GLN A 64 -26.87 -9.29 -0.91
C GLN A 64 -26.33 -10.68 -1.29
N VAL A 65 -25.02 -10.89 -1.17
CA VAL A 65 -24.39 -12.20 -1.39
C VAL A 65 -24.83 -13.22 -0.34
N ALA A 66 -24.95 -12.82 0.93
CA ALA A 66 -25.42 -13.71 1.99
C ALA A 66 -26.87 -14.16 1.76
N GLU A 67 -27.73 -13.28 1.25
CA GLU A 67 -29.13 -13.59 0.95
C GLU A 67 -29.31 -14.39 -0.34
N ARG A 68 -28.57 -14.05 -1.40
CA ARG A 68 -28.84 -14.52 -2.77
C ARG A 68 -27.80 -15.51 -3.30
N GLY A 69 -26.72 -15.72 -2.57
CA GLY A 69 -25.55 -16.48 -3.02
C GLY A 69 -24.69 -15.68 -4.01
N VAL A 70 -23.56 -16.26 -4.40
CA VAL A 70 -22.74 -15.72 -5.48
C VAL A 70 -23.16 -16.32 -6.83
N PHE A 71 -22.91 -15.59 -7.91
CA PHE A 71 -23.23 -16.04 -9.29
C PHE A 71 -22.69 -17.45 -9.62
N SER A 72 -21.56 -17.84 -9.03
CA SER A 72 -20.90 -19.12 -9.26
C SER A 72 -21.40 -20.27 -8.37
N ASP A 73 -22.32 -20.04 -7.44
CA ASP A 73 -22.78 -21.09 -6.50
C ASP A 73 -23.42 -22.29 -7.21
N GLY A 74 -24.07 -22.07 -8.37
CA GLY A 74 -24.63 -23.16 -9.19
C GLY A 74 -23.65 -23.78 -10.21
N LEU A 75 -22.44 -23.22 -10.36
CA LEU A 75 -21.47 -23.61 -11.39
C LEU A 75 -20.26 -24.37 -10.82
N ARG A 76 -20.12 -24.46 -9.50
CA ARG A 76 -19.10 -25.28 -8.85
C ARG A 76 -19.43 -26.76 -9.05
N ARG A 77 -18.78 -27.40 -10.02
CA ARG A 77 -18.57 -28.85 -10.06
C ARG A 77 -17.10 -29.11 -9.72
N PHE A 78 -16.86 -29.74 -8.58
CA PHE A 78 -15.58 -30.37 -8.27
C PHE A 78 -15.52 -31.76 -8.90
#